data_AF-A0A2W7MBL0-F1
#
_entry.id   AF-A0A2W7MBL0-F1
#
_cell.length_a   1.000
_cell.length_b   1.000
_cell.length_c   1.000
_cell.angle_alpha   90.00
_cell.angle_beta   90.00
_cell.angle_gamma   90.00
#
_symmetry.space_group_name_H-M   'P 1'
#
loop_
_entity.id
_entity.type
_entity.pdbx_description
1 polymer ?
#
loop_
_entity_poly.entity_id
_entity_poly.type
_entity_poly.pdbx_seq_one_letter_code
_entity_poly.pdbx_strand_id
1 'polypeptide(L)' 'MGFWYFLILFIGIFLIIRALIKRPINTFKRLTILLLGICMIAFSLFMFQDGSAEILNNLLKSLNINL' A
#
# COMPACT_ATOMS: atom_id res chain seq x y z
N MET A 1 -16.23 3.27 -2.13
CA MET A 1 -15.08 2.97 -1.25
C MET A 1 -13.94 2.30 -2.02
N GLY A 2 -14.19 1.27 -2.83
CA GLY A 2 -13.16 0.59 -3.64
C GLY A 2 -12.35 1.46 -4.62
N PHE A 3 -12.92 2.56 -5.13
CA PHE A 3 -12.21 3.50 -6.03
C PHE A 3 -10.94 4.08 -5.40
N TRP A 4 -10.99 4.41 -4.11
CA TRP A 4 -9.83 4.99 -3.40
C TRP A 4 -8.70 3.96 -3.24
N TYR A 5 -9.03 2.70 -3.00
CA TYR A 5 -8.04 1.63 -2.95
C TYR A 5 -7.41 1.42 -4.33
N PHE A 6 -8.19 1.42 -5.40
CA PHE A 6 -7.65 1.37 -6.77
C PHE A 6 -6.66 2.51 -7.06
N LEU A 7 -6.94 3.72 -6.55
CA LEU A 7 -6.05 4.86 -6.67
C LEU A 7 -4.71 4.63 -5.95
N ILE A 8 -4.76 4.11 -4.72
CA ILE A 8 -3.58 3.78 -3.90
C ILE A 8 -2.74 2.69 -4.57
N LEU A 9 -3.39 1.69 -5.17
CA LEU A 9 -2.74 0.64 -5.94
C LEU A 9 -1.99 1.19 -7.15
N PHE A 10 -2.64 2.06 -7.94
CA PHE A 10 -2.01 2.73 -9.08
C PHE A 10 -0.82 3.60 -8.65
N ILE A 11 -0.94 4.32 -7.54
CA ILE A 11 0.15 5.12 -6.97
C ILE A 11 1.32 4.24 -6.53
N GLY A 12 1.07 3.11 -5.87
CA GLY A 12 2.10 2.15 -5.47
C GLY A 12 2.85 1.57 -6.66
N ILE A 13 2.13 1.16 -7.71
CA ILE A 13 2.72 0.65 -8.96
C ILE A 13 3.54 1.74 -9.64
N PHE A 14 3.03 2.97 -9.73
CA PHE A 14 3.75 4.10 -10.32
C PHE A 14 5.05 4.39 -9.56
N LEU A 15 5.03 4.29 -8.22
CA LEU A 15 6.20 4.46 -7.38
C LEU A 15 7.28 3.40 -7.68
N ILE A 16 6.88 2.14 -7.84
CA ILE A 16 7.77 1.02 -8.19
C ILE A 16 8.37 1.21 -9.58
N ILE A 17 7.55 1.56 -10.58
CA ILE A 17 8.01 1.83 -11.94
C ILE A 17 9.01 2.98 -11.94
N ARG A 18 8.74 4.05 -11.20
CA ARG A 18 9.63 5.21 -11.08
C ARG A 18 10.94 4.88 -10.37
N ALA A 19 10.93 3.94 -9.43
CA ALA A 19 12.13 3.43 -8.76
C ALA A 19 12.95 2.46 -9.64
N LEU A 20 12.30 1.82 -10.61
CA LEU A 20 12.93 0.94 -11.61
C LEU A 20 13.54 1.71 -12.79
N ILE A 21 12.95 2.85 -13.17
CA ILE A 21 13.55 3.78 -14.13
C ILE A 21 14.95 4.15 -13.62
N LYS A 22 15.97 3.95 -14.47
CA LYS A 22 17.39 4.18 -14.17
C LYS A 22 17.66 5.65 -13.82
N ARG A 23 17.29 6.05 -12.62
CA ARG A 23 17.81 7.25 -11.97
C ARG A 23 19.05 6.86 -11.17
N PRO A 24 20.05 7.75 -11.06
CA PRO A 24 21.18 7.59 -10.14
C PRO A 24 20.68 7.82 -8.71
N ILE A 25 19.83 6.93 -8.22
CA ILE A 25 19.37 6.89 -6.84
C ILE A 25 20.20 5.86 -6.09
N ASN A 26 20.57 6.20 -4.85
CA ASN A 26 21.32 5.33 -3.97
C ASN A 26 20.62 3.96 -3.87
N THR A 27 21.36 2.85 -3.99
CA THR A 27 20.80 1.48 -3.99
C THR A 27 19.90 1.23 -2.77
N PHE A 28 20.28 1.79 -1.61
CA PHE A 28 19.49 1.73 -0.38
C PHE A 28 18.14 2.45 -0.50
N LYS A 29 18.11 3.64 -1.10
CA LYS A 29 16.86 4.39 -1.36
C LYS A 29 15.98 3.66 -2.37
N ARG A 30 16.57 3.04 -3.39
CA ARG A 30 15.83 2.25 -4.36
C ARG A 30 15.14 1.05 -3.70
N LEU A 31 15.85 0.36 -2.80
CA LEU A 31 15.32 -0.78 -2.07
C LEU A 31 14.19 -0.39 -1.11
N THR A 32 14.34 0.72 -0.37
CA THR A 32 13.27 1.20 0.51
C THR A 32 12.02 1.65 -0.25
N ILE A 33 12.19 2.32 -1.40
CA ILE A 33 11.05 2.71 -2.26
C ILE A 33 10.34 1.48 -2.84
N LEU A 34 11.09 0.46 -3.26
CA LEU A 34 10.51 -0.80 -3.73
C LEU A 34 9.72 -1.51 -2.63
N LEU A 35 10.31 -1.63 -1.43
CA LEU A 35 9.69 -2.30 -0.29
C LEU A 35 8.41 -1.56 0.15
N LEU A 36 8.47 -0.23 0.21
CA LEU A 36 7.30 0.62 0.50
C LEU A 36 6.21 0.47 -0.57
N GLY A 37 6.57 0.47 -1.85
CA GLY A 37 5.62 0.28 -2.95
C GLY A 37 4.93 -1.08 -2.91
N ILE A 38 5.68 -2.15 -2.62
CA ILE A 38 5.14 -3.51 -2.46
C ILE A 38 4.16 -3.55 -1.28
N CYS A 39 4.53 -2.96 -0.13
CA CYS A 39 3.64 -2.86 1.03
C CYS A 39 2.35 -2.10 0.69
N MET A 40 2.43 -0.98 -0.04
CA MET A 40 1.23 -0.21 -0.45
C MET A 40 0.32 -1.02 -1.38
N ILE A 41 0.89 -1.76 -2.34
CA ILE A 41 0.10 -2.60 -3.25
C ILE A 41 -0.55 -3.74 -2.47
N ALA A 42 0.19 -4.44 -1.60
CA ALA A 42 -0.33 -5.51 -0.77
C ALA A 42 -1.47 -5.00 0.14
N PHE A 43 -1.28 -3.84 0.77
CA PHE A 43 -2.29 -3.22 1.62
C PHE A 43 -3.55 -2.82 0.83
N SER A 44 -3.37 -2.29 -0.38
CA SER A 44 -4.48 -1.94 -1.25
C SER A 44 -5.26 -3.17 -1.74
N LEU A 45 -4.58 -4.26 -2.05
CA LEU A 45 -5.22 -5.52 -2.46
C LEU A 45 -5.99 -6.13 -1.28
N PHE A 46 -5.43 -6.07 -0.08
CA PHE A 46 -6.10 -6.51 1.14
C PHE A 46 -7.40 -5.72 1.38
N MET A 47 -7.37 -4.39 1.25
CA MET A 47 -8.55 -3.52 1.31
C MET A 47 -9.57 -3.76 0.19
N PHE A 48 -9.17 -4.40 -0.92
CA PHE A 48 -10.06 -4.72 -2.04
C PHE A 48 -10.91 -5.97 -1.79
N GLN A 49 -10.52 -6.80 -0.82
CA GLN A 49 -11.20 -8.05 -0.52
C GLN A 49 -12.49 -7.78 0.28
N ASP A 50 -13.59 -8.44 -0.13
CA ASP A 50 -14.85 -8.39 0.59
C ASP A 50 -14.67 -9.01 2.00
N GLY A 51 -15.01 -8.24 3.04
CA GLY A 51 -14.74 -8.58 4.46
C GLY A 51 -13.50 -7.91 5.05
N SER A 52 -12.64 -7.26 4.23
CA SER A 52 -11.47 -6.52 4.74
C SER A 52 -11.85 -5.36 5.66
N ALA A 53 -12.97 -4.68 5.38
CA ALA A 53 -13.50 -3.62 6.22
C ALA A 53 -13.89 -4.12 7.62
N GLU A 54 -14.36 -5.36 7.73
CA GLU A 54 -14.74 -6.01 8.98
C GLU A 54 -13.50 -6.45 9.78
N ILE A 55 -12.50 -7.01 9.08
CA ILE A 55 -11.20 -7.36 9.67
C ILE A 55 -10.49 -6.10 10.19
N LEU A 56 -10.48 -5.02 9.42
CA LEU A 56 -9.88 -3.76 9.81
C LEU A 56 -10.61 -3.14 10.99
N ASN A 57 -11.95 -3.17 11.00
CA ASN A 57 -12.75 -2.69 12.14
C ASN A 57 -12.47 -3.49 13.42
N ASN A 58 -12.36 -4.81 13.31
CA ASN A 58 -12.01 -5.67 14.45
C ASN A 58 -10.58 -5.39 14.96
N LEU A 59 -9.63 -5.17 14.05
CA LEU A 59 -8.26 -4.79 14.41
C LEU A 59 -8.22 -3.41 15.10
N LEU A 60 -8.95 -2.42 14.57
CA LEU A 60 -9.02 -1.07 15.15
C LEU A 60 -9.64 -1.10 16.55
N LYS A 61 -10.73 -1.86 16.72
CA LYS A 61 -11.34 -2.12 18.04
C LYS A 61 -10.36 -2.81 18.99
N SER A 62 -9.61 -3.80 18.51
CA SER A 62 -8.59 -4.48 19.32
C SER A 62 -7.45 -3.55 19.74
N LEU A 63 -7.17 -2.49 18.95
CA LEU A 63 -6.20 -1.46 19.27
C LEU A 63 -6.80 -0.32 20.12
N ASN A 64 -8.04 -0.46 20.58
CA ASN A 64 -8.80 0.52 21.36
C ASN A 64 -8.97 1.89 20.65
N ILE A 65 -8.93 1.89 19.33
CA ILE A 65 -9.20 3.06 18.50
C ILE A 65 -10.65 2.93 18.03
N ASN A 66 -11.55 3.71 18.61
CA ASN A 66 -12.93 3.82 18.13
C ASN A 66 -13.02 4.95 17.11
N LEU A 67 -13.55 4.62 15.93
CA LEU A 67 -13.78 5.53 14.80
C LEU A 67 -15.21 6.06 14.83
#